data_AF-A0A7S1PV24-F1
#
_entry.id   AF-A0A7S1PV24-F1
#
_cell.length_a   1.000
_cell.length_b   1.000
_cell.length_c   1.000
_cell.angle_alpha   90.00
_cell.angle_beta   90.00
_cell.angle_gamma   90.00
#
_symmetry.space_group_name_H-M   'P 1'
#
loop_
_entity.id
_entity.type
_entity.pdbx_description
1 polymer ?
#
loop_
_entity_poly.entity_id
_entity_poly.type
_entity_poly.pdbx_seq_one_letter_code
_entity_poly.pdbx_strand_id
1 'polypeptide(L)'
;NTGLLTKTVRFATVDCATDKVLCNQQRVEQYPTVHHYHNGQRVATWVGGRKTDAEKLAKFLVRRLGAAVATTAPSTHGGAAEAPAAAAKGFKERLAPGDGAIDLALIVAVLSLNMWAVFSNP
;
A
#
# COMPACT_ATOMS: atom_id res chain seq x y z
N ASN A 1 4.56 21.79 -1.93
CA ASN A 1 4.30 20.45 -1.33
C ASN A 1 2.90 20.44 -0.68
N THR A 2 1.83 20.66 -1.47
CA THR A 2 0.48 20.99 -0.95
C THR A 2 -0.54 19.87 -1.18
N GLY A 3 -0.25 18.92 -2.09
CA GLY A 3 -1.16 17.83 -2.44
C GLY A 3 -1.34 16.74 -1.38
N LEU A 4 -0.54 16.75 -0.31
CA LEU A 4 -0.66 15.83 0.81
C LEU A 4 -1.73 16.28 1.82
N LEU A 5 -2.03 17.58 1.87
CA LEU A 5 -3.02 18.16 2.76
C LEU A 5 -4.44 18.16 2.18
N THR A 6 -4.59 17.90 0.87
CA THR A 6 -5.88 17.86 0.17
C THR A 6 -6.54 16.47 0.17
N LYS A 7 -5.88 15.43 0.68
CA LYS A 7 -6.45 14.08 0.76
C LYS A 7 -7.34 13.91 2.00
N THR A 8 -8.49 13.28 1.82
CA THR A 8 -9.44 12.93 2.90
C THR A 8 -8.80 12.02 3.96
N VAL A 9 -7.86 11.16 3.55
CA VAL A 9 -7.08 10.29 4.44
C VAL A 9 -5.60 10.50 4.18
N ARG A 10 -4.82 10.64 5.25
CA ARG A 10 -3.37 10.87 5.21
C ARG A 10 -2.65 9.74 5.91
N PHE A 11 -1.58 9.26 5.30
CA PHE A 11 -0.70 8.24 5.87
C PHE A 11 0.66 8.88 6.19
N ALA A 12 1.23 8.48 7.32
CA ALA A 12 2.56 8.86 7.74
C ALA A 12 3.28 7.62 8.27
N THR A 13 4.59 7.57 8.06
CA THR A 13 5.47 6.55 8.60
C THR A 13 6.42 7.20 9.59
N VAL A 14 6.73 6.49 10.67
CA VAL A 14 7.71 6.91 11.68
C VAL A 14 8.74 5.82 11.78
N ASP A 15 10.02 6.19 11.70
CA ASP A 15 11.11 5.28 12.01
C ASP A 15 11.41 5.34 13.50
N CYS A 16 11.03 4.29 14.24
CA CYS A 16 11.27 4.24 15.68
C CYS A 16 12.74 3.94 16.05
N ALA A 17 13.59 3.58 15.08
CA ALA A 17 15.02 3.49 15.33
C ALA A 17 15.61 4.88 15.61
N THR A 18 15.14 5.90 14.86
CA THR A 18 15.54 7.31 14.99
C THR A 18 14.69 8.05 16.02
N ASP A 19 13.36 7.90 15.98
CA ASP A 19 12.40 8.71 16.76
C ASP A 19 11.92 8.01 18.03
N LYS A 20 12.87 7.54 18.85
CA LYS A 20 12.59 6.73 20.06
C LYS A 20 11.63 7.39 21.04
N VAL A 21 11.82 8.69 21.32
CA VAL A 21 10.99 9.45 22.28
C VAL A 21 9.54 9.49 21.81
N LEU A 22 9.33 9.76 20.51
CA LEU A 22 8.00 9.76 19.91
C LEU A 22 7.37 8.37 20.04
N CYS A 23 8.06 7.30 19.64
CA CYS A 23 7.49 5.95 19.69
C CYS A 23 7.17 5.49 21.11
N ASN A 24 7.97 5.87 22.11
CA ASN A 24 7.68 5.63 23.52
C ASN A 24 6.42 6.39 23.98
N GLN A 25 6.29 7.68 23.65
CA GLN A 25 5.09 8.47 23.95
C GLN A 25 3.85 7.90 23.27
N GLN A 26 4.01 7.39 22.04
CA GLN A 26 2.96 6.74 21.28
C GLN A 26 2.68 5.30 21.75
N ARG A 27 3.46 4.77 22.71
CA ARG A 27 3.33 3.41 23.24
C ARG A 27 3.44 2.33 22.15
N VAL A 28 4.44 2.45 21.28
CA VAL A 28 4.76 1.43 20.29
C VAL A 28 5.62 0.35 20.93
N GLU A 29 5.01 -0.77 21.30
CA GLU A 29 5.69 -1.91 21.94
C GLU A 29 6.11 -3.00 20.94
N GLN A 30 5.40 -3.11 19.82
CA GLN A 30 5.59 -4.15 18.81
C GLN A 30 5.54 -3.55 17.41
N TYR A 31 6.27 -4.15 16.47
CA TYR A 31 6.31 -3.71 15.08
C TYR A 31 5.68 -4.74 14.12
N PRO A 32 4.99 -4.30 13.06
CA PRO A 32 4.52 -2.93 12.83
C PRO A 32 3.31 -2.57 13.71
N THR A 33 3.16 -1.29 14.06
CA THR A 33 1.97 -0.74 14.74
C THR A 33 1.41 0.43 13.93
N VAL A 34 0.09 0.45 13.74
CA VAL A 34 -0.63 1.49 12.99
C VAL A 34 -1.63 2.18 13.91
N HIS A 35 -1.50 3.49 14.07
CA HIS A 35 -2.46 4.32 14.79
C HIS A 35 -3.35 5.10 13.81
N HIS A 36 -4.66 5.04 14.01
CA HIS A 36 -5.61 5.90 13.33
C HIS A 36 -5.86 7.14 14.18
N TYR A 37 -5.59 8.30 13.57
CA TYR A 37 -5.84 9.61 14.16
C TYR A 37 -7.01 10.31 13.48
N HIS A 38 -7.92 10.87 14.28
CA HIS A 38 -9.00 11.72 13.81
C HIS A 38 -9.06 12.96 14.71
N ASN A 39 -9.06 14.16 14.11
CA ASN A 39 -9.03 15.44 14.83
C ASN A 39 -7.93 15.54 15.90
N GLY A 40 -6.73 15.06 15.57
CA GLY A 40 -5.58 15.10 16.48
C GLY A 40 -5.60 14.04 17.60
N GLN A 41 -6.64 13.22 17.68
CA GLN A 41 -6.79 12.19 18.71
C GLN A 41 -6.63 10.78 18.13
N ARG A 42 -5.97 9.90 18.89
CA ARG A 42 -5.84 8.49 18.53
C ARG A 42 -7.16 7.77 18.80
N VAL A 43 -7.82 7.33 17.73
CA VAL A 43 -9.14 6.68 17.81
C VAL A 43 -9.09 5.16 17.64
N ALA A 44 -8.00 4.62 17.07
CA ALA A 44 -7.80 3.19 16.99
C ALA A 44 -6.31 2.82 16.83
N THR A 45 -5.98 1.59 17.22
CA THR A 45 -4.66 0.99 17.01
C THR A 45 -4.82 -0.39 16.41
N TRP A 46 -3.96 -0.71 15.44
CA TRP A 46 -3.74 -2.06 14.94
C TRP A 46 -2.29 -2.44 15.19
N VAL A 47 -2.07 -3.68 15.61
CA VAL A 47 -0.73 -4.23 15.88
C VAL A 47 -0.56 -5.49 15.03
N GLY A 48 0.54 -5.52 14.27
CA GLY A 48 0.94 -6.64 13.42
C GLY A 48 1.71 -7.72 14.17
N GLY A 49 2.59 -8.41 13.46
CA GLY A 49 3.43 -9.50 13.94
C GLY A 49 2.93 -10.90 13.56
N ARG A 50 2.02 -11.04 12.59
CA ARG A 50 1.49 -12.35 12.15
C ARG A 50 1.58 -12.53 10.63
N LYS A 51 1.59 -13.78 10.18
CA LYS A 51 1.56 -14.13 8.73
C LYS A 51 0.35 -13.56 7.98
N THR A 52 -0.73 -13.23 8.69
CA THR A 52 -2.00 -12.74 8.14
C THR A 52 -2.16 -11.21 8.25
N ASP A 53 -1.07 -10.48 8.45
CA ASP A 53 -1.12 -9.03 8.72
C ASP A 53 -1.69 -8.22 7.57
N ALA A 54 -1.37 -8.55 6.32
CA ALA A 54 -1.88 -7.81 5.16
C ALA A 54 -3.42 -7.81 5.09
N GLU A 55 -4.04 -8.99 5.23
CA GLU A 55 -5.50 -9.14 5.25
C GLU A 55 -6.13 -8.42 6.46
N LYS A 56 -5.53 -8.59 7.64
CA LYS A 56 -6.02 -7.99 8.89
C LYS A 56 -5.92 -6.47 8.86
N LEU A 57 -4.84 -5.92 8.32
CA LEU A 57 -4.65 -4.50 8.14
C LEU A 57 -5.65 -3.95 7.13
N ALA A 58 -5.86 -4.61 5.98
CA ALA A 58 -6.87 -4.20 5.01
C ALA A 58 -8.27 -4.13 5.63
N LYS A 59 -8.64 -5.15 6.42
CA LYS A 59 -9.91 -5.19 7.15
C LYS A 59 -10.00 -4.07 8.19
N PHE A 60 -8.91 -3.76 8.89
CA PHE A 60 -8.85 -2.64 9.83
C PHE A 60 -9.07 -1.30 9.11
N LEU A 61 -8.38 -1.07 7.98
CA LEU A 61 -8.51 0.15 7.18
C LEU A 61 -9.94 0.33 6.66
N VAL A 62 -10.55 -0.71 6.09
CA VAL A 62 -11.94 -0.65 5.61
C VAL A 62 -12.90 -0.31 6.75
N ARG A 63 -12.74 -0.94 7.93
CA ARG A 63 -13.60 -0.67 9.09
C ARG A 63 -13.45 0.75 9.64
N ARG A 64 -12.25 1.32 9.59
CA ARG A 64 -11.95 2.63 10.18
C ARG A 64 -12.16 3.79 9.22
N LEU A 65 -11.99 3.56 7.92
CA LEU A 65 -12.04 4.60 6.89
C LEU A 65 -13.30 4.50 6.00
N GLY A 66 -14.02 3.37 6.02
CA GLY A 66 -15.16 3.12 5.13
C GLY A 66 -16.31 4.12 5.27
N ALA A 67 -16.52 4.71 6.45
CA ALA A 67 -17.53 5.77 6.63
C ALA A 67 -17.13 7.08 5.95
N ALA A 68 -15.84 7.41 5.90
CA ALA A 68 -15.35 8.62 5.20
C ALA A 68 -15.49 8.50 3.67
N VAL A 69 -15.45 7.28 3.14
CA VAL A 69 -15.65 7.01 1.71
C VAL A 69 -17.14 7.11 1.33
N ALA A 70 -18.05 6.69 2.20
CA ALA A 70 -19.50 6.76 1.94
C ALA A 70 -20.04 8.20 1.86
N THR A 71 -19.42 9.15 2.57
CA THR A 71 -19.83 10.57 2.58
C THR A 71 -19.30 11.36 1.38
N THR A 72 -18.39 10.80 0.57
CA THR A 72 -17.85 11.47 -0.62
C THR A 72 -18.53 10.99 -1.92
N ALA A 73 -19.67 10.31 -1.83
CA ALA A 73 -20.56 10.14 -2.96
C ALA A 73 -21.25 11.49 -3.26
N PRO A 74 -21.12 12.05 -4.47
CA PRO A 74 -21.82 13.27 -4.82
C PRO A 74 -23.33 12.99 -4.83
N SER A 75 -24.04 13.57 -3.87
CA SER A 75 -25.49 13.76 -3.95
C SER A 75 -25.78 14.76 -5.06
N THR A 76 -25.99 14.26 -6.28
CA THR A 76 -26.70 15.01 -7.33
C THR A 76 -27.99 14.29 -7.66
N HIS A 77 -29.04 15.07 -7.63
CA HIS A 77 -30.45 14.75 -7.74
C HIS A 77 -30.87 13.85 -8.91
N GLY A 78 -31.89 13.02 -8.63
CA GLY A 78 -33.02 12.82 -9.54
C GLY A 78 -32.90 11.67 -10.55
N GLY A 79 -33.80 10.70 -10.44
CA GLY A 79 -34.14 9.81 -11.55
C GLY A 79 -34.14 8.34 -11.16
N ALA A 80 -35.31 7.72 -11.31
CA ALA A 80 -35.56 6.31 -11.04
C ALA A 80 -34.76 5.36 -11.94
N ALA A 81 -34.72 4.11 -11.47
CA ALA A 81 -34.59 2.86 -12.21
C ALA A 81 -33.20 2.19 -12.33
N GLU A 82 -33.25 0.92 -11.88
CA GLU A 82 -32.50 -0.26 -12.30
C GLU A 82 -31.05 -0.48 -11.82
N ALA A 83 -30.95 -1.43 -10.89
CA ALA A 83 -29.80 -2.31 -10.77
C ALA A 83 -29.65 -3.15 -12.05
N PRO A 84 -28.40 -3.44 -12.46
CA PRO A 84 -28.13 -4.79 -12.90
C PRO A 84 -26.98 -5.45 -12.14
N ALA A 85 -27.21 -6.73 -11.91
CA ALA A 85 -26.27 -7.71 -11.44
C ALA A 85 -25.04 -7.83 -12.36
N ALA A 86 -23.95 -8.28 -11.73
CA ALA A 86 -22.88 -9.06 -12.34
C ALA A 86 -22.09 -8.44 -13.50
N ALA A 87 -20.87 -7.99 -13.19
CA ALA A 87 -19.72 -8.23 -14.08
C ALA A 87 -18.42 -8.15 -13.29
N ALA A 88 -18.05 -9.26 -12.65
CA ALA A 88 -16.65 -9.55 -12.37
C ALA A 88 -15.94 -9.77 -13.72
N LYS A 89 -15.31 -8.73 -14.27
CA LYS A 89 -14.37 -8.87 -15.39
C LYS A 89 -13.20 -7.90 -15.22
N GLY A 90 -12.01 -8.48 -15.10
CA GLY A 90 -10.80 -7.87 -15.66
C GLY A 90 -9.96 -6.99 -14.75
N PHE A 91 -9.45 -7.52 -13.63
CA PHE A 91 -8.24 -6.97 -12.99
C PHE A 91 -6.94 -7.46 -13.70
N LYS A 92 -7.03 -7.97 -14.93
CA LYS A 92 -5.86 -8.51 -15.65
C LYS A 92 -5.25 -7.54 -16.68
N GLU A 93 -5.75 -6.31 -16.76
CA GLU A 93 -5.33 -5.34 -17.78
C GLU A 93 -4.55 -4.13 -17.23
N ARG A 94 -3.80 -4.33 -16.13
CA ARG A 94 -2.83 -3.33 -15.63
C ARG A 94 -1.49 -3.93 -15.21
N LEU A 95 -1.10 -5.01 -15.86
CA LEU A 95 0.29 -5.46 -15.90
C LEU A 95 0.79 -5.14 -17.30
N ALA A 96 1.69 -4.17 -17.40
CA ALA A 96 2.40 -3.88 -18.64
C ALA A 96 3.08 -5.17 -19.14
N PRO A 97 2.81 -5.64 -20.37
CA PRO A 97 3.58 -6.71 -20.98
C PRO A 97 4.88 -6.08 -21.50
N GLY A 98 5.96 -6.12 -20.72
CA GLY A 98 7.18 -5.44 -21.14
C GLY A 98 8.49 -5.82 -20.44
N ASP A 99 8.49 -6.34 -19.21
CA ASP A 99 9.73 -6.30 -18.42
C ASP A 99 10.47 -7.64 -18.30
N GLY A 100 9.84 -8.76 -18.68
CA GLY A 100 10.49 -10.08 -18.55
C GLY A 100 11.58 -10.35 -19.59
N ALA A 101 11.42 -9.82 -20.81
CA ALA A 101 12.35 -10.09 -21.91
C ALA A 101 13.64 -9.28 -21.79
N ILE A 102 13.55 -8.03 -21.31
CA ILE A 102 14.71 -7.17 -21.11
C ILE A 102 15.55 -7.68 -19.93
N ASP A 103 14.90 -8.09 -18.85
CA ASP A 103 15.57 -8.58 -17.64
C ASP A 103 16.34 -9.90 -17.94
N LEU A 104 15.70 -10.84 -18.66
CA LEU A 104 16.36 -12.08 -19.06
C LEU A 104 17.52 -11.84 -20.03
N ALA A 105 17.37 -10.89 -20.97
CA ALA A 105 18.42 -10.53 -21.91
C ALA A 105 19.63 -9.90 -21.21
N LEU A 106 19.40 -9.02 -20.22
CA LEU A 106 20.48 -8.42 -19.42
C LEU A 106 21.21 -9.48 -18.59
N ILE A 107 20.49 -10.41 -17.96
CA ILE A 107 21.09 -11.51 -17.19
C ILE A 107 21.95 -12.40 -18.09
N VAL A 108 21.44 -12.80 -19.26
CA VAL A 108 22.20 -13.63 -20.21
C VAL A 108 23.44 -12.89 -20.73
N ALA A 109 23.33 -11.59 -21.01
CA ALA A 109 24.46 -10.77 -21.44
C ALA A 109 25.55 -10.70 -20.36
N VAL A 110 25.19 -10.43 -19.10
CA VAL A 110 26.13 -10.37 -17.97
C VAL A 110 26.79 -11.73 -17.72
N LEU A 111 26.05 -12.83 -17.80
CA LEU A 111 26.61 -14.18 -17.66
C LEU A 111 27.58 -14.51 -18.80
N SER A 112 27.24 -14.14 -20.03
CA SER A 112 28.11 -14.38 -21.19
C SER A 112 29.40 -13.57 -21.16
N LEU A 113 29.34 -12.30 -20.71
CA LEU A 113 30.52 -11.44 -20.51
C LEU A 113 31.43 -11.98 -19.40
N ASN A 114 30.86 -12.39 -18.27
CA ASN A 114 31.63 -13.00 -17.18
C ASN A 114 32.28 -14.32 -17.61
N MET A 115 31.55 -15.16 -18.33
CA MET A 115 32.10 -16.42 -18.85
C MET A 115 33.22 -16.15 -19.85
N TRP A 116 33.05 -15.20 -20.78
CA TRP A 116 34.12 -14.84 -21.71
C TRP A 116 35.36 -14.29 -20.99
N ALA A 117 35.21 -13.45 -19.97
CA ALA A 117 36.32 -12.91 -19.19
C ALA A 117 37.08 -14.02 -18.43
N VAL A 118 36.38 -14.99 -17.86
CA VAL A 118 36.98 -16.16 -17.18
C VAL A 118 37.74 -17.05 -18.16
N PHE A 119 37.18 -17.33 -19.33
CA PHE A 119 37.80 -18.20 -20.33
C PHE A 119 38.91 -17.51 -21.14
N SER A 120 38.92 -16.17 -21.22
CA SER A 120 39.93 -15.39 -21.93
C SER A 120 41.11 -14.96 -21.05
N ASN A 121 41.06 -15.24 -19.75
CA ASN A 121 42.15 -15.00 -18.80
C ASN A 121 42.64 -16.33 -18.20
N PRO A 122 43.50 -17.09 -18.92
CA PRO A 122 44.07 -18.34 -18.42
C PRO A 122 45.00 -18.15 -17.21
#